data_AF-A0A4V3FJY1-F1
#
_entry.id   AF-A0A4V3FJY1-F1
#
_cell.length_a   1.000
_cell.length_b   1.000
_cell.length_c   1.000
_cell.angle_alpha   90.00
_cell.angle_beta   90.00
_cell.angle_gamma   90.00
#
_symmetry.space_group_name_H-M   'P 1'
#
loop_
_entity.id
_entity.type
_entity.pdbx_description
1 polymer ?
#
loop_
_entity_poly.entity_id
_entity_poly.type
_entity_poly.pdbx_seq_one_letter_code
_entity_poly.pdbx_strand_id
1 'polypeptide(L)'
;MSKGWWWVAIGAVVVAAWAARGDDSPKTPSTPTAAATPSAASKPSATPKPGATSKPGGTVKPGGTVKPGGSSEPTVTPEPSGEASGDWFVNYDPAHFAVQVRGSAARAGVSAQLLMAILYNEDYKPHDPELERSWQHFKPDAAFGIANMHRAAFEEVRRGRSFAGRRWDELPDHPDLAIEAAAWHLHDLAARLPRRTGGKFGRDELLALGYNTGARNMRAFAAGAKPGAQAQSYLDELHENWTKAGDAVRS
;
A
#
# COMPACT_ATOMS: atom_id res chain seq x y z
N MET A 1 -39.22 -1.24 1.82
CA MET A 1 -38.44 -1.57 3.04
C MET A 1 -37.10 -0.85 2.94
N SER A 2 -36.90 0.17 3.75
CA SER A 2 -35.73 1.05 3.66
C SER A 2 -34.57 0.47 4.47
N LYS A 3 -33.48 0.04 3.83
CA LYS A 3 -32.26 -0.38 4.53
C LYS A 3 -31.44 0.88 4.86
N GLY A 4 -31.42 1.26 6.13
CA GLY A 4 -30.74 2.46 6.60
C GLY A 4 -29.21 2.35 6.49
N TRP A 5 -28.59 3.39 5.94
CA TRP A 5 -27.14 3.59 5.94
C TRP A 5 -26.70 4.03 7.35
N TRP A 6 -26.03 3.15 8.11
CA TRP A 6 -25.42 3.56 9.38
C TRP A 6 -24.24 2.67 9.80
N TRP A 7 -23.08 2.83 9.15
CA TRP A 7 -21.75 2.62 9.74
C TRP A 7 -20.68 3.37 8.93
N VAL A 8 -20.42 4.63 9.27
CA VAL A 8 -19.15 5.30 8.89
C VAL A 8 -18.20 5.17 10.07
N ALA A 9 -17.58 3.99 10.19
CA ALA A 9 -16.64 3.68 11.26
C ALA A 9 -15.18 3.84 10.78
N ILE A 10 -14.51 4.83 11.37
CA ILE A 10 -13.13 4.78 11.86
C ILE A 10 -12.19 3.76 11.17
N GLY A 11 -11.39 4.27 10.23
CA GLY A 11 -10.23 3.59 9.67
C GLY A 11 -9.04 4.56 9.62
N ALA A 12 -8.44 4.85 10.77
CA ALA A 12 -7.27 5.73 10.89
C ALA A 12 -6.37 5.33 12.07
N VAL A 13 -5.25 4.68 11.71
CA VAL A 13 -3.96 4.56 12.41
C VAL A 13 -3.89 4.97 13.89
N VAL A 14 -3.54 3.99 14.74
CA VAL A 14 -2.58 4.22 15.84
C VAL A 14 -1.49 3.15 15.80
N VAL A 15 -0.30 3.54 15.32
CA VAL A 15 0.94 2.81 15.60
C VAL A 15 1.65 3.54 16.73
N ALA A 16 1.66 2.95 17.92
CA ALA A 16 2.50 3.37 19.03
C ALA A 16 3.25 2.14 19.55
N ALA A 17 4.57 2.24 19.67
CA ALA A 17 5.42 1.14 20.13
C ALA A 17 6.31 1.65 21.27
N TRP A 18 6.22 1.04 22.45
CA TRP A 18 7.26 0.14 22.96
C TRP A 18 6.89 -0.46 24.33
N ALA A 19 7.64 -1.48 24.75
CA ALA A 19 7.41 -2.21 25.99
C ALA A 19 8.20 -1.66 27.18
N ALA A 20 7.59 -1.68 28.37
CA ALA A 20 8.26 -1.82 29.67
C ALA A 20 7.31 -2.56 30.63
N ARG A 21 7.88 -3.23 31.64
CA ARG A 21 7.23 -4.24 32.49
C ARG A 21 7.20 -3.75 33.95
N GLY A 22 6.08 -3.93 34.66
CA GLY A 22 5.96 -3.68 36.09
C GLY A 22 4.50 -3.58 36.54
N ASP A 23 4.13 -4.33 37.58
CA ASP A 23 2.76 -4.47 38.09
C ASP A 23 2.35 -3.35 39.08
N ASP A 24 1.07 -3.45 39.49
CA ASP A 24 0.36 -2.78 40.59
C ASP A 24 -0.29 -1.40 40.38
N SER A 25 -1.44 -1.24 41.08
CA SER A 25 -2.51 -0.26 40.83
C SER A 25 -2.67 0.76 42.00
N PRO A 26 -3.75 1.56 42.15
CA PRO A 26 -3.65 2.99 41.88
C PRO A 26 -3.98 3.91 43.08
N LYS A 27 -3.43 5.14 43.13
CA LYS A 27 -3.93 6.23 44.01
C LYS A 27 -3.88 7.62 43.36
N THR A 28 -5.09 8.18 43.18
CA THR A 28 -5.55 9.59 43.30
C THR A 28 -4.69 10.79 42.84
N PRO A 29 -5.30 11.80 42.17
CA PRO A 29 -4.61 12.97 41.60
C PRO A 29 -4.39 14.12 42.61
N SER A 30 -3.43 15.00 42.32
CA SER A 30 -3.30 16.33 42.95
C SER A 30 -2.52 17.30 42.05
N THR A 31 -3.04 18.52 41.91
CA THR A 31 -2.47 19.69 41.21
C THR A 31 -3.05 20.97 41.84
N PRO A 32 -2.47 22.16 41.63
CA PRO A 32 -1.06 22.49 41.37
C PRO A 32 -0.53 23.61 42.30
N THR A 33 0.80 23.82 42.36
CA THR A 33 1.43 25.02 42.95
C THR A 33 2.50 25.59 42.02
N ALA A 34 2.70 26.91 42.06
CA ALA A 34 3.19 27.69 40.93
C ALA A 34 4.70 28.04 40.90
N ALA A 35 5.14 28.32 39.67
CA ALA A 35 6.11 29.35 39.24
C ALA A 35 7.46 29.54 39.96
N ALA A 36 8.55 29.31 39.19
CA ALA A 36 9.80 30.08 39.29
C ALA A 36 10.54 30.16 37.93
N THR A 37 10.82 31.39 37.48
CA THR A 37 11.64 31.82 36.32
C THR A 37 12.30 33.15 36.76
N PRO A 38 13.49 33.61 36.32
CA PRO A 38 14.39 33.19 35.22
C PRO A 38 15.69 32.51 35.75
N SER A 39 16.85 32.38 35.07
CA SER A 39 17.42 32.90 33.81
C SER A 39 18.53 31.91 33.31
N ALA A 40 19.23 32.03 32.17
CA ALA A 40 19.34 33.08 31.14
C ALA A 40 19.63 32.47 29.74
N ALA A 41 20.06 33.29 28.76
CA ALA A 41 20.41 32.86 27.40
C ALA A 41 21.90 32.46 27.25
N SER A 42 22.20 31.56 26.30
CA SER A 42 23.57 31.33 25.77
C SER A 42 23.57 30.74 24.34
N LYS A 43 23.66 31.64 23.37
CA LYS A 43 24.20 31.47 22.00
C LYS A 43 24.73 32.85 21.57
N PRO A 44 25.68 32.99 20.62
CA PRO A 44 26.19 31.96 19.69
C PRO A 44 27.72 31.78 19.75
N SER A 45 28.26 30.85 18.94
CA SER A 45 29.64 30.91 18.44
C SER A 45 29.70 30.47 16.97
N ALA A 46 30.75 30.88 16.28
CA ALA A 46 30.70 31.29 14.88
C ALA A 46 31.10 30.22 13.83
N THR A 47 30.64 30.48 12.61
CA THR A 47 31.08 29.87 11.34
C THR A 47 32.54 30.23 11.01
N PRO A 48 33.32 29.31 10.40
CA PRO A 48 34.48 29.68 9.59
C PRO A 48 34.32 29.31 8.10
N LYS A 49 34.36 30.33 7.23
CA LYS A 49 34.60 30.29 5.77
C LYS A 49 35.13 31.71 5.41
N PRO A 50 36.14 31.92 4.52
CA PRO A 50 36.40 31.18 3.29
C PRO A 50 37.84 30.75 2.98
N GLY A 51 37.97 29.68 2.17
CA GLY A 51 39.21 29.26 1.51
C GLY A 51 39.09 29.43 -0.02
N ALA A 52 40.18 29.87 -0.64
CA ALA A 52 40.30 30.47 -1.97
C ALA A 52 39.62 29.79 -3.18
N THR A 53 39.14 30.65 -4.08
CA THR A 53 38.76 30.38 -5.47
C THR A 53 39.95 29.90 -6.32
N SER A 54 39.75 28.87 -7.13
CA SER A 54 40.63 28.57 -8.28
C SER A 54 39.94 28.95 -9.60
N LYS A 55 40.72 29.51 -10.52
CA LYS A 55 40.28 30.27 -11.69
C LYS A 55 39.84 29.35 -12.85
N PRO A 56 38.77 29.67 -13.61
CA PRO A 56 38.42 28.91 -14.81
C PRO A 56 39.39 29.22 -15.96
N GLY A 57 39.69 28.20 -16.78
CA GLY A 57 40.49 28.34 -17.99
C GLY A 57 40.09 27.30 -19.04
N GLY A 58 40.05 27.71 -20.31
CA GLY A 58 39.76 26.80 -21.44
C GLY A 58 38.54 27.19 -22.28
N THR A 59 38.56 28.38 -22.91
CA THR A 59 37.59 28.74 -23.94
C THR A 59 37.77 27.85 -25.17
N VAL A 60 36.76 27.10 -25.58
CA VAL A 60 36.73 26.43 -26.90
C VAL A 60 35.63 27.04 -27.75
N LYS A 61 36.00 27.48 -28.96
CA LYS A 61 35.14 28.18 -29.91
C LYS A 61 34.16 27.20 -30.58
N PRO A 62 32.88 27.58 -30.81
CA PRO A 62 31.91 26.69 -31.43
C PRO A 62 32.17 26.50 -32.94
N GLY A 63 31.87 25.32 -33.45
CA GLY A 63 31.89 25.01 -34.87
C GLY A 63 31.04 23.78 -35.19
N GLY A 64 30.30 23.82 -36.30
CA GLY A 64 29.52 22.69 -36.82
C GLY A 64 28.01 22.80 -36.61
N THR A 65 27.34 23.65 -37.39
CA THR A 65 25.89 23.63 -37.55
C THR A 65 25.48 22.32 -38.23
N VAL A 66 24.77 21.43 -37.54
CA VAL A 66 24.20 20.22 -38.16
C VAL A 66 22.71 20.41 -38.38
N LYS A 67 22.29 20.16 -39.63
CA LYS A 67 20.95 20.35 -40.18
C LYS A 67 19.90 19.50 -39.44
N PRO A 68 18.74 20.04 -39.05
CA PRO A 68 17.63 19.23 -38.53
C PRO A 68 17.00 18.43 -39.69
N GLY A 69 16.80 17.12 -39.47
CA GLY A 69 16.17 16.25 -40.45
C GLY A 69 15.69 14.95 -39.82
N GLY A 70 14.47 14.53 -40.17
CA GLY A 70 13.83 13.34 -39.63
C GLY A 70 12.97 13.63 -38.41
N SER A 71 11.67 13.83 -38.65
CA SER A 71 10.67 13.81 -37.58
C SER A 71 10.56 12.38 -37.04
N SER A 72 10.97 12.15 -35.79
CA SER A 72 10.68 10.90 -35.09
C SER A 72 9.18 10.85 -34.80
N GLU A 73 8.46 10.04 -35.56
CA GLU A 73 7.09 9.63 -35.26
C GLU A 73 7.03 9.10 -33.80
N PRO A 74 6.09 9.56 -32.96
CA PRO A 74 5.99 9.06 -31.61
C PRO A 74 5.54 7.60 -31.67
N THR A 75 6.39 6.68 -31.18
CA THR A 75 6.00 5.30 -30.94
C THR A 75 4.73 5.29 -30.09
N VAL A 76 3.62 4.86 -30.68
CA VAL A 76 2.37 4.62 -29.96
C VAL A 76 2.65 3.69 -28.78
N THR A 77 2.48 4.22 -27.58
CA THR A 77 2.26 3.41 -26.37
C THR A 77 1.20 2.37 -26.71
N PRO A 78 1.39 1.07 -26.42
CA PRO A 78 0.34 0.10 -26.62
C PRO A 78 -0.88 0.51 -25.80
N GLU A 79 -1.95 0.81 -26.51
CA GLU A 79 -3.29 1.07 -26.00
C GLU A 79 -3.71 -0.10 -25.07
N PRO A 80 -4.32 0.15 -23.90
CA PRO A 80 -4.60 -0.89 -22.92
C PRO A 80 -5.53 -1.95 -23.52
N SER A 81 -4.94 -3.06 -23.93
CA SER A 81 -5.63 -4.15 -24.60
C SER A 81 -6.36 -5.02 -23.57
N GLY A 82 -7.66 -4.76 -23.37
CA GLY A 82 -8.54 -5.62 -22.59
C GLY A 82 -9.61 -4.89 -21.77
N GLU A 83 -10.69 -4.47 -22.43
CA GLU A 83 -12.07 -4.45 -21.91
C GLU A 83 -12.38 -3.82 -20.53
N ALA A 84 -11.52 -2.94 -20.00
CA ALA A 84 -11.78 -2.17 -18.77
C ALA A 84 -12.24 -0.71 -19.03
N SER A 85 -12.61 -0.37 -20.28
CA SER A 85 -13.10 0.96 -20.68
C SER A 85 -14.62 1.10 -20.68
N GLY A 86 -15.33 0.16 -20.04
CA GLY A 86 -16.76 0.25 -19.72
C GLY A 86 -16.98 0.38 -18.22
N ASP A 87 -18.24 0.47 -17.79
CA ASP A 87 -18.66 0.65 -16.39
C ASP A 87 -18.39 -0.61 -15.52
N TRP A 88 -17.14 -1.05 -15.39
CA TRP A 88 -16.75 -2.27 -14.66
C TRP A 88 -17.14 -2.23 -13.16
N PHE A 89 -17.36 -1.03 -12.62
CA PHE A 89 -17.83 -0.76 -11.27
C PHE A 89 -19.35 -0.99 -11.11
N VAL A 90 -20.11 -1.04 -12.21
CA VAL A 90 -21.54 -1.36 -12.21
C VAL A 90 -21.71 -2.88 -12.16
N ASN A 91 -22.32 -3.37 -11.07
CA ASN A 91 -22.34 -4.79 -10.71
C ASN A 91 -20.93 -5.40 -10.58
N TYR A 92 -20.03 -4.66 -9.93
CA TYR A 92 -18.71 -5.14 -9.58
C TYR A 92 -18.78 -6.51 -8.87
N ASP A 93 -17.96 -7.45 -9.34
CA ASP A 93 -17.67 -8.74 -8.72
C ASP A 93 -16.18 -9.04 -9.02
N PRO A 94 -15.33 -9.29 -8.00
CA PRO A 94 -13.95 -9.73 -8.19
C PRO A 94 -13.79 -10.91 -9.17
N ALA A 95 -14.79 -11.79 -9.31
CA ALA A 95 -14.80 -12.89 -10.28
C ALA A 95 -14.52 -12.44 -11.72
N HIS A 96 -14.99 -11.26 -12.14
CA HIS A 96 -14.78 -10.72 -13.48
C HIS A 96 -13.29 -10.51 -13.81
N PHE A 97 -12.42 -10.42 -12.81
CA PHE A 97 -10.99 -10.20 -12.96
C PHE A 97 -10.14 -11.49 -12.84
N ALA A 98 -10.74 -12.67 -12.89
CA ALA A 98 -10.05 -13.95 -12.71
C ALA A 98 -8.85 -14.15 -13.66
N VAL A 99 -8.93 -13.70 -14.91
CA VAL A 99 -7.83 -13.78 -15.89
C VAL A 99 -6.65 -12.92 -15.47
N GLN A 100 -6.92 -11.67 -15.08
CA GLN A 100 -5.95 -10.68 -14.61
C GLN A 100 -5.29 -11.16 -13.30
N VAL A 101 -6.08 -11.73 -12.39
CA VAL A 101 -5.61 -12.34 -11.13
C VAL A 101 -4.67 -13.51 -11.42
N ARG A 102 -5.06 -14.48 -12.28
CA ARG A 102 -4.20 -15.60 -12.67
C ARG A 102 -2.88 -15.10 -13.27
N GLY A 103 -2.94 -14.18 -14.22
CA GLY A 103 -1.76 -13.65 -14.90
C GLY A 103 -0.80 -12.94 -13.94
N SER A 104 -1.32 -12.06 -13.08
CA SER A 104 -0.52 -11.30 -12.13
C SER A 104 0.03 -12.17 -11.00
N ALA A 105 -0.75 -13.11 -10.47
CA ALA A 105 -0.28 -14.06 -9.46
C ALA A 105 0.83 -14.96 -9.99
N ALA A 106 0.72 -15.43 -11.25
CA ALA A 106 1.77 -16.19 -11.92
C ALA A 106 3.06 -15.36 -12.11
N ARG A 107 2.97 -14.11 -12.58
CA ARG A 107 4.14 -13.20 -12.71
C ARG A 107 4.82 -12.93 -11.37
N ALA A 108 4.04 -12.77 -10.30
CA ALA A 108 4.54 -12.53 -8.95
C ALA A 108 4.92 -13.81 -8.18
N GLY A 109 4.62 -15.01 -8.68
CA GLY A 109 4.90 -16.27 -7.99
C GLY A 109 4.12 -16.45 -6.68
N VAL A 110 2.85 -16.00 -6.65
CA VAL A 110 1.94 -16.10 -5.50
C VAL A 110 0.69 -16.92 -5.83
N SER A 111 -0.06 -17.34 -4.81
CA SER A 111 -1.33 -18.07 -5.00
C SER A 111 -2.40 -17.18 -5.62
N ALA A 112 -2.93 -17.57 -6.79
CA ALA A 112 -4.04 -16.87 -7.45
C ALA A 112 -5.32 -16.92 -6.60
N GLN A 113 -5.55 -18.02 -5.88
CA GLN A 113 -6.69 -18.16 -4.97
C GLN A 113 -6.57 -17.22 -3.77
N LEU A 114 -5.38 -17.05 -3.19
CA LEU A 114 -5.14 -16.06 -2.13
C LEU A 114 -5.37 -14.63 -2.64
N LEU A 115 -4.84 -14.30 -3.83
CA LEU A 115 -5.02 -12.97 -4.41
C LEU A 115 -6.51 -12.67 -4.67
N MET A 116 -7.27 -13.63 -5.21
CA MET A 116 -8.73 -13.49 -5.39
C MET A 116 -9.48 -13.39 -4.06
N ALA A 117 -9.09 -14.17 -3.04
CA ALA A 117 -9.73 -14.09 -1.71
C ALA A 117 -9.51 -12.73 -1.06
N ILE A 118 -8.34 -12.10 -1.25
CA ILE A 118 -8.08 -10.73 -0.82
C ILE A 118 -8.99 -9.75 -1.55
N LEU A 119 -9.17 -9.85 -2.88
CA LEU A 119 -10.10 -8.96 -3.60
C LEU A 119 -11.55 -9.07 -3.08
N TYR A 120 -12.02 -10.26 -2.70
CA TYR A 120 -13.33 -10.42 -2.06
C TYR A 120 -13.40 -9.86 -0.63
N ASN A 121 -12.30 -9.87 0.13
CA ASN A 121 -12.27 -9.21 1.44
C ASN A 121 -12.29 -7.67 1.32
N GLU A 122 -11.67 -7.12 0.26
CA GLU A 122 -11.66 -5.66 0.04
C GLU A 122 -12.98 -5.11 -0.56
N ASP A 123 -13.85 -5.97 -1.10
CA ASP A 123 -15.17 -5.69 -1.71
C ASP A 123 -16.26 -5.24 -0.70
N TYR A 124 -15.88 -4.89 0.54
CA TYR A 124 -16.84 -4.38 1.53
C TYR A 124 -17.32 -2.93 1.23
N LYS A 125 -16.71 -2.26 0.25
CA LYS A 125 -17.00 -0.87 -0.15
C LYS A 125 -17.20 -0.76 -1.68
N PRO A 126 -17.99 0.20 -2.17
CA PRO A 126 -18.06 0.48 -3.61
C PRO A 126 -16.71 0.97 -4.14
N HIS A 127 -16.27 0.41 -5.27
CA HIS A 127 -15.03 0.77 -5.97
C HIS A 127 -15.27 1.69 -7.18
N ASP A 128 -16.30 2.55 -7.12
CA ASP A 128 -16.56 3.57 -8.14
C ASP A 128 -15.37 4.56 -8.23
N PRO A 129 -14.77 4.78 -9.42
CA PRO A 129 -13.58 5.61 -9.54
C PRO A 129 -13.80 7.08 -9.19
N GLU A 130 -14.98 7.65 -9.48
CA GLU A 130 -15.30 9.04 -9.14
C GLU A 130 -15.51 9.20 -7.63
N LEU A 131 -16.17 8.22 -7.00
CA LEU A 131 -16.32 8.16 -5.55
C LEU A 131 -14.95 8.06 -4.85
N GLU A 132 -14.07 7.15 -5.28
CA GLU A 132 -12.74 7.00 -4.70
C GLU A 132 -11.88 8.28 -4.88
N ARG A 133 -11.90 8.93 -6.05
CA ARG A 133 -11.23 10.23 -6.25
C ARG A 133 -11.83 11.34 -5.37
N SER A 134 -13.15 11.37 -5.18
CA SER A 134 -13.77 12.34 -4.28
C SER A 134 -13.28 12.15 -2.83
N TRP A 135 -13.12 10.89 -2.40
CA TRP A 135 -12.58 10.55 -1.08
C TRP A 135 -11.10 10.92 -0.96
N GLN A 136 -10.30 10.79 -2.03
CA GLN A 136 -8.89 11.21 -2.04
C GLN A 136 -8.70 12.67 -1.64
N HIS A 137 -9.60 13.56 -2.09
CA HIS A 137 -9.53 14.99 -1.77
C HIS A 137 -9.69 15.25 -0.26
N PHE A 138 -10.47 14.44 0.44
CA PHE A 138 -10.69 14.55 1.89
C PHE A 138 -9.74 13.68 2.73
N LYS A 139 -9.20 12.60 2.16
CA LYS A 139 -8.27 11.66 2.79
C LYS A 139 -7.13 11.31 1.82
N PRO A 140 -6.05 12.12 1.78
CA PRO A 140 -4.97 11.95 0.80
C PRO A 140 -4.17 10.64 0.98
N ASP A 141 -4.24 10.03 2.16
CA ASP A 141 -3.57 8.76 2.51
C ASP A 141 -4.56 7.58 2.66
N ALA A 142 -5.69 7.64 1.95
CA ALA A 142 -6.65 6.54 1.85
C ALA A 142 -6.06 5.28 1.18
N ALA A 143 -6.92 4.37 0.77
CA ALA A 143 -6.57 3.14 0.08
C ALA A 143 -7.53 2.92 -1.10
N PHE A 144 -6.99 2.54 -2.26
CA PHE A 144 -7.67 2.68 -3.56
C PHE A 144 -7.56 1.46 -4.47
N GLY A 145 -8.45 1.45 -5.46
CA GLY A 145 -8.68 0.38 -6.39
C GLY A 145 -9.35 -0.82 -5.73
N ILE A 146 -9.66 -1.80 -6.57
CA ILE A 146 -10.30 -3.08 -6.20
C ILE A 146 -9.51 -3.96 -5.23
N ALA A 147 -8.23 -3.62 -5.00
CA ALA A 147 -7.37 -4.26 -4.01
C ALA A 147 -7.12 -3.40 -2.76
N ASN A 148 -7.82 -2.27 -2.63
CA ASN A 148 -7.79 -1.35 -1.48
C ASN A 148 -6.36 -1.07 -1.00
N MET A 149 -5.48 -0.67 -1.92
CA MET A 149 -4.05 -0.55 -1.64
C MET A 149 -3.70 0.84 -1.11
N HIS A 150 -3.00 0.88 0.03
CA HIS A 150 -2.43 2.11 0.59
C HIS A 150 -1.27 2.66 -0.23
N ARG A 151 -1.17 3.99 -0.32
CA ARG A 151 -0.11 4.70 -1.03
C ARG A 151 1.30 4.23 -0.69
N ALA A 152 1.62 4.07 0.60
CA ALA A 152 2.95 3.66 1.04
C ALA A 152 3.33 2.25 0.52
N ALA A 153 2.37 1.32 0.46
CA ALA A 153 2.58 -0.02 -0.08
C ALA A 153 2.75 0.00 -1.61
N PHE A 154 1.96 0.81 -2.33
CA PHE A 154 2.11 1.00 -3.78
C PHE A 154 3.48 1.61 -4.13
N GLU A 155 3.88 2.65 -3.39
CA GLU A 155 5.17 3.31 -3.55
C GLU A 155 6.36 2.39 -3.22
N GLU A 156 6.18 1.43 -2.31
CA GLU A 156 7.17 0.38 -2.04
C GLU A 156 7.23 -0.63 -3.18
N VAL A 157 6.09 -1.22 -3.56
CA VAL A 157 6.03 -2.33 -4.52
C VAL A 157 6.38 -1.93 -5.95
N ARG A 158 6.09 -0.70 -6.39
CA ARG A 158 6.36 -0.29 -7.79
C ARG A 158 7.85 -0.20 -8.13
N ARG A 159 8.74 -0.12 -7.14
CA ARG A 159 10.18 0.13 -7.36
C ARG A 159 10.84 -1.04 -8.08
N GLY A 160 11.42 -0.75 -9.26
CA GLY A 160 12.10 -1.75 -10.08
C GLY A 160 11.19 -2.71 -10.84
N ARG A 161 9.88 -2.42 -10.95
CA ARG A 161 8.90 -3.23 -11.70
C ARG A 161 8.47 -2.54 -13.00
N SER A 162 7.78 -3.30 -13.87
CA SER A 162 7.18 -2.82 -15.12
C SER A 162 6.37 -1.52 -14.94
N PHE A 163 5.59 -1.44 -13.86
CA PHE A 163 4.73 -0.32 -13.53
C PHE A 163 5.41 0.76 -12.67
N ALA A 164 6.75 0.80 -12.59
CA ALA A 164 7.48 1.82 -11.81
C ALA A 164 7.11 3.27 -12.18
N GLY A 165 6.74 3.52 -13.44
CA GLY A 165 6.29 4.83 -13.93
C GLY A 165 4.83 5.19 -13.60
N ARG A 166 4.01 4.22 -13.17
CA ARG A 166 2.61 4.44 -12.78
C ARG A 166 2.52 5.07 -11.39
N ARG A 167 1.43 5.79 -11.13
CA ARG A 167 1.15 6.44 -9.84
C ARG A 167 0.05 5.72 -9.06
N TRP A 168 0.02 5.95 -7.76
CA TRP A 168 -0.98 5.37 -6.85
C TRP A 168 -2.39 5.93 -7.05
N ASP A 169 -2.52 7.19 -7.47
CA ASP A 169 -3.81 7.82 -7.80
C ASP A 169 -4.46 7.27 -9.08
N GLU A 170 -3.76 6.41 -9.84
CA GLU A 170 -4.31 5.71 -10.99
C GLU A 170 -5.04 4.40 -10.61
N LEU A 171 -4.91 3.92 -9.36
CA LEU A 171 -5.51 2.65 -8.93
C LEU A 171 -7.05 2.55 -9.06
N PRO A 172 -7.85 3.62 -8.81
CA PRO A 172 -9.29 3.56 -9.05
C PRO A 172 -9.65 3.34 -10.52
N ASP A 173 -8.82 3.83 -11.46
CA ASP A 173 -9.11 3.78 -12.90
C ASP A 173 -8.54 2.52 -13.59
N HIS A 174 -7.62 1.83 -12.92
CA HIS A 174 -6.83 0.74 -13.50
C HIS A 174 -6.88 -0.51 -12.60
N PRO A 175 -7.96 -1.32 -12.68
CA PRO A 175 -8.07 -2.55 -11.91
C PRO A 175 -6.97 -3.56 -12.24
N ASP A 176 -6.45 -3.57 -13.47
CA ASP A 176 -5.27 -4.34 -13.88
C ASP A 176 -4.01 -3.96 -13.07
N LEU A 177 -3.77 -2.65 -12.90
CA LEU A 177 -2.68 -2.12 -12.09
C LEU A 177 -2.87 -2.43 -10.60
N ALA A 178 -4.10 -2.33 -10.09
CA ALA A 178 -4.42 -2.68 -8.70
C ALA A 178 -4.12 -4.15 -8.40
N ILE A 179 -4.53 -5.06 -9.30
CA ILE A 179 -4.25 -6.51 -9.17
C ILE A 179 -2.76 -6.81 -9.31
N GLU A 180 -2.06 -6.20 -10.27
CA GLU A 180 -0.61 -6.41 -10.42
C GLU A 180 0.16 -5.89 -9.20
N ALA A 181 -0.17 -4.71 -8.68
CA ALA A 181 0.44 -4.16 -7.48
C ALA A 181 0.17 -5.04 -6.24
N ALA A 182 -1.06 -5.54 -6.06
CA ALA A 182 -1.41 -6.45 -4.97
C ALA A 182 -0.66 -7.78 -5.05
N ALA A 183 -0.58 -8.39 -6.24
CA ALA A 183 0.18 -9.63 -6.46
C ALA A 183 1.66 -9.48 -6.06
N TRP A 184 2.29 -8.38 -6.48
CA TRP A 184 3.67 -8.09 -6.11
C TRP A 184 3.85 -7.69 -4.65
N HIS A 185 2.84 -7.08 -4.01
CA HIS A 185 2.90 -6.79 -2.58
C HIS A 185 2.91 -8.10 -1.76
N LEU A 186 2.10 -9.07 -2.16
CA LEU A 186 2.11 -10.42 -1.59
C LEU A 186 3.46 -11.13 -1.82
N HIS A 187 4.11 -10.94 -2.97
CA HIS A 187 5.47 -11.43 -3.22
C HIS A 187 6.48 -10.82 -2.23
N ASP A 188 6.44 -9.51 -2.02
CA ASP A 188 7.37 -8.82 -1.13
C ASP A 188 7.13 -9.16 0.35
N LEU A 189 5.89 -9.45 0.74
CA LEU A 189 5.53 -10.06 2.03
C LEU A 189 6.07 -11.49 2.14
N ALA A 190 5.88 -12.31 1.09
CA ALA A 190 6.35 -13.69 0.97
C ALA A 190 7.87 -13.83 1.13
N ALA A 191 8.65 -12.85 0.68
CA ALA A 191 10.10 -12.77 0.85
C ALA A 191 10.52 -12.38 2.29
N ARG A 192 9.63 -11.75 3.07
CA ARG A 192 9.88 -11.32 4.46
C ARG A 192 9.50 -12.37 5.51
N LEU A 193 8.84 -13.45 5.11
CA LEU A 193 8.45 -14.54 6.01
C LEU A 193 9.68 -15.39 6.44
N PRO A 194 9.76 -15.82 7.72
CA PRO A 194 10.82 -16.70 8.17
C PRO A 194 10.69 -18.10 7.54
N ARG A 195 11.83 -18.76 7.26
CA ARG A 195 11.87 -20.13 6.69
C ARG A 195 11.26 -21.21 7.59
N ARG A 196 11.10 -20.90 8.89
CA ARG A 196 10.38 -21.72 9.88
C ARG A 196 9.37 -20.81 10.55
N THR A 197 8.09 -21.13 10.43
CA THR A 197 7.00 -20.55 11.21
C THR A 197 6.85 -21.35 12.51
N GLY A 198 6.64 -20.66 13.63
CA GLY A 198 6.30 -21.28 14.92
C GLY A 198 4.86 -21.06 15.34
N GLY A 199 4.12 -20.21 14.60
CA GLY A 199 2.71 -19.92 14.82
C GLY A 199 1.76 -20.98 14.25
N LYS A 200 0.47 -20.79 14.52
CA LYS A 200 -0.62 -21.66 14.06
C LYS A 200 -1.00 -21.47 12.59
N PHE A 201 -0.67 -20.30 12.03
CA PHE A 201 -1.11 -19.87 10.70
C PHE A 201 -0.24 -20.46 9.59
N GLY A 202 -0.88 -20.92 8.52
CA GLY A 202 -0.27 -21.30 7.26
C GLY A 202 0.30 -20.10 6.50
N ARG A 203 0.96 -20.38 5.37
CA ARG A 203 1.61 -19.34 4.55
C ARG A 203 0.61 -18.29 4.06
N ASP A 204 -0.53 -18.73 3.54
CA ASP A 204 -1.49 -17.85 2.88
C ASP A 204 -2.25 -16.99 3.90
N GLU A 205 -2.62 -17.54 5.06
CA GLU A 205 -3.13 -16.78 6.22
C GLU A 205 -2.13 -15.71 6.69
N LEU A 206 -0.84 -16.05 6.80
CA LEU A 206 0.20 -15.08 7.17
C LEU A 206 0.37 -13.98 6.12
N LEU A 207 0.22 -14.29 4.84
CA LEU A 207 0.26 -13.31 3.75
C LEU A 207 -0.96 -12.38 3.78
N ALA A 208 -2.17 -12.91 4.00
CA ALA A 208 -3.39 -12.13 4.16
C ALA A 208 -3.31 -11.20 5.40
N LEU A 209 -2.87 -11.73 6.55
CA LEU A 209 -2.55 -10.93 7.73
C LEU A 209 -1.50 -9.85 7.42
N GLY A 210 -0.49 -10.17 6.61
CA GLY A 210 0.54 -9.23 6.17
C GLY A 210 0.04 -8.14 5.23
N TYR A 211 -0.96 -8.45 4.41
CA TYR A 211 -1.66 -7.50 3.55
C TYR A 211 -2.46 -6.50 4.40
N ASN A 212 -3.31 -7.01 5.31
CA ASN A 212 -4.16 -6.21 6.19
C ASN A 212 -3.39 -5.41 7.25
N THR A 213 -2.34 -5.98 7.84
CA THR A 213 -1.67 -5.42 9.04
C THR A 213 -0.20 -5.04 8.84
N GLY A 214 0.35 -5.29 7.64
CA GLY A 214 1.73 -4.99 7.28
C GLY A 214 2.78 -6.03 7.72
N ALA A 215 3.93 -6.02 7.03
CA ALA A 215 5.02 -6.99 7.17
C ALA A 215 5.65 -7.12 8.59
N ARG A 216 5.44 -6.15 9.49
CA ARG A 216 5.89 -6.24 10.89
C ARG A 216 4.99 -7.17 11.69
N ASN A 217 3.68 -6.99 11.60
CA ASN A 217 2.69 -7.76 12.34
C ASN A 217 2.60 -9.20 11.81
N MET A 218 2.64 -9.40 10.49
CA MET A 218 2.84 -10.71 9.86
C MET A 218 3.97 -11.52 10.50
N ARG A 219 5.15 -10.92 10.71
CA ARG A 219 6.30 -11.60 11.32
C ARG A 219 6.09 -11.91 12.81
N ALA A 220 5.33 -11.08 13.53
CA ALA A 220 4.92 -11.38 14.90
C ALA A 220 3.95 -12.57 14.94
N PHE A 221 2.97 -12.63 14.05
CA PHE A 221 2.03 -13.76 13.93
C PHE A 221 2.74 -15.05 13.51
N ALA A 222 3.70 -14.98 12.59
CA ALA A 222 4.57 -16.10 12.20
C ALA A 222 5.42 -16.65 13.36
N ALA A 223 5.73 -15.80 14.35
CA ALA A 223 6.40 -16.14 15.60
C ALA A 223 5.44 -16.55 16.74
N GLY A 224 4.12 -16.63 16.49
CA GLY A 224 3.12 -17.11 17.44
C GLY A 224 2.35 -16.02 18.21
N ALA A 225 2.50 -14.74 17.87
CA ALA A 225 1.62 -13.70 18.40
C ALA A 225 0.15 -13.95 17.96
N LYS A 226 -0.80 -13.58 18.82
CA LYS A 226 -2.23 -13.67 18.48
C LYS A 226 -2.68 -12.43 17.71
N PRO A 227 -3.53 -12.56 16.67
CA PRO A 227 -4.18 -11.42 16.05
C PRO A 227 -5.13 -10.72 17.05
N GLY A 228 -5.29 -9.40 16.90
CA GLY A 228 -6.38 -8.66 17.53
C GLY A 228 -7.69 -8.85 16.75
N ALA A 229 -8.82 -8.41 17.31
CA ALA A 229 -10.16 -8.64 16.76
C ALA A 229 -10.26 -8.34 15.25
N GLN A 230 -9.82 -7.16 14.79
CA GLN A 230 -9.88 -6.77 13.38
C GLN A 230 -9.07 -7.69 12.45
N ALA A 231 -7.87 -8.11 12.88
CA ALA A 231 -7.02 -9.01 12.11
C ALA A 231 -7.54 -10.45 12.11
N GLN A 232 -8.30 -10.84 13.15
CA GLN A 232 -9.01 -12.11 13.18
C GLN A 232 -10.23 -12.08 12.24
N SER A 233 -11.06 -11.03 12.29
CA SER A 233 -12.20 -10.87 11.36
C SER A 233 -11.77 -10.91 9.90
N TYR A 234 -10.66 -10.27 9.54
CA TYR A 234 -10.11 -10.35 8.18
C TYR A 234 -9.71 -11.78 7.77
N LEU A 235 -9.19 -12.59 8.70
CA LEU A 235 -8.93 -14.01 8.42
C LEU A 235 -10.21 -14.84 8.33
N ASP A 236 -11.20 -14.54 9.17
CA ASP A 236 -12.49 -15.25 9.15
C ASP A 236 -13.20 -14.99 7.81
N GLU A 237 -13.26 -13.73 7.36
CA GLU A 237 -13.75 -13.34 6.03
C GLU A 237 -12.94 -13.99 4.88
N LEU A 238 -11.61 -14.07 5.01
CA LEU A 238 -10.75 -14.74 4.02
C LEU A 238 -11.11 -16.23 3.88
N HIS A 239 -11.42 -16.89 5.01
CA HIS A 239 -11.82 -18.29 5.02
C HIS A 239 -13.23 -18.50 4.44
N GLU A 240 -14.17 -17.61 4.72
CA GLU A 240 -15.50 -17.63 4.09
C GLU A 240 -15.42 -17.43 2.57
N ASN A 241 -14.55 -16.52 2.11
CA ASN A 241 -14.31 -16.26 0.69
C ASN A 241 -13.44 -17.32 -0.01
N TRP A 242 -12.74 -18.19 0.73
CA TRP A 242 -11.69 -19.06 0.19
C TRP A 242 -12.16 -19.98 -0.95
N THR A 243 -13.32 -20.62 -0.79
CA THR A 243 -13.88 -21.52 -1.81
C THR A 243 -14.33 -20.74 -3.04
N LYS A 244 -15.06 -19.62 -2.86
CA LYS A 244 -15.52 -18.72 -3.94
C LYS A 244 -14.34 -18.20 -4.75
N ALA A 245 -13.26 -17.79 -4.08
CA ALA A 245 -12.01 -17.38 -4.69
C ALA A 245 -11.35 -18.49 -5.52
N GLY A 246 -11.34 -19.71 -4.99
CA GLY A 246 -10.81 -20.88 -5.67
C GLY A 246 -11.60 -21.23 -6.94
N ASP A 247 -12.93 -21.17 -6.90
CA ASP A 247 -13.79 -21.43 -8.05
C ASP A 247 -13.60 -20.38 -9.14
N ALA A 248 -13.62 -19.09 -8.79
CA ALA A 248 -13.45 -17.98 -9.73
C ALA A 248 -12.12 -18.06 -10.50
N VAL A 249 -11.01 -18.45 -9.87
CA VAL A 249 -9.72 -18.58 -10.57
C VAL A 249 -9.53 -19.93 -11.30
N ARG A 250 -10.47 -20.87 -11.18
CA ARG A 250 -10.46 -22.15 -11.92
C ARG A 250 -11.22 -22.08 -13.26
N SER A 251 -12.21 -21.21 -13.39
CA SER A 251 -12.96 -20.95 -14.64
C SER A 251 -12.17 -20.14 -15.66
#